data_AF-A0A126ZYL8-F1
#
_entry.id   AF-A0A126ZYL8-F1
#
_cell.length_a   1.000
_cell.length_b   1.000
_cell.length_c   1.000
_cell.angle_alpha   90.00
_cell.angle_beta   90.00
_cell.angle_gamma   90.00
#
_symmetry.space_group_name_H-M   'P 1'
#
loop_
_entity.id
_entity.type
_entity.pdbx_description
1 polymer ?
#
loop_
_entity_poly.entity_id
_entity_poly.type
_entity_poly.pdbx_seq_one_letter_code
_entity_poly.pdbx_strand_id
1 'polypeptide(L)'
;MYGWPIWVVTLAPFTNVLLELAWNPVVRHRTVVSGGQSIRMLEMDSIFTPLYLVVLLTGFIAYGVSVWSAHADWEGLLGQGLHRPFHWAWAFLSPACYVIGRSVVVRRAARPRGLAPVWLLAAAFVGTVIVACIKMATVFSAALGSMPT
;
A
#
# COMPACT_ATOMS: atom_id res chain seq x y z
N MET A 1 -4.99 5.58 -24.76
CA MET A 1 -6.26 4.85 -24.53
C MET A 1 -6.23 4.35 -23.09
N TYR A 2 -7.27 4.62 -22.29
CA TYR A 2 -7.34 4.14 -20.91
C TYR A 2 -8.17 2.85 -20.91
N GLY A 3 -7.54 1.70 -20.68
CA GLY A 3 -8.26 0.46 -20.38
C GLY A 3 -8.60 0.36 -18.90
N TRP A 4 -9.49 -0.54 -18.50
CA TRP A 4 -9.74 -0.85 -17.08
C TRP A 4 -8.49 -1.34 -16.30
N PRO A 5 -7.48 -2.01 -16.89
CA PRO A 5 -6.36 -2.57 -16.11
C PRO A 5 -5.49 -1.50 -15.44
N ILE A 6 -5.25 -0.34 -16.08
CA ILE A 6 -4.44 0.73 -15.48
C ILE A 6 -5.06 1.28 -14.20
N TRP A 7 -6.39 1.31 -14.11
CA TRP A 7 -7.10 1.76 -12.92
C TRP A 7 -6.97 0.76 -11.79
N VAL A 8 -7.00 -0.54 -12.11
CA VAL A 8 -6.75 -1.60 -11.12
C VAL A 8 -5.31 -1.55 -10.63
N VAL A 9 -4.31 -1.39 -11.49
CA VAL A 9 -2.91 -1.21 -11.07
C VAL A 9 -2.75 0.00 -10.16
N THR A 10 -3.46 1.09 -10.47
CA THR A 10 -3.38 2.34 -9.70
C THR A 10 -4.07 2.23 -8.34
N LEU A 11 -5.23 1.59 -8.25
CA LEU A 11 -6.06 1.56 -7.03
C LEU A 11 -5.82 0.34 -6.14
N ALA A 12 -5.40 -0.79 -6.70
CA ALA A 12 -5.19 -2.03 -5.94
C ALA A 12 -4.28 -1.84 -4.72
N PRO A 13 -3.14 -1.12 -4.78
CA PRO A 13 -2.29 -0.90 -3.60
C PRO A 13 -2.99 -0.17 -2.46
N PHE A 14 -4.01 0.63 -2.78
CA PHE A 14 -4.72 1.49 -1.82
C PHE A 14 -5.94 0.82 -1.19
N THR A 15 -6.35 -0.34 -1.70
CA THR A 15 -7.43 -1.12 -1.07
C THR A 15 -7.09 -1.47 0.38
N ASN A 16 -5.80 -1.66 0.67
CA ASN A 16 -5.34 -1.98 2.02
C ASN A 16 -5.55 -0.84 3.02
N VAL A 17 -5.53 0.41 2.56
CA VAL A 17 -5.71 1.60 3.42
C VAL A 17 -7.08 1.60 4.09
N LEU A 18 -8.12 1.09 3.41
CA LEU A 18 -9.47 0.99 3.98
C LEU A 18 -9.50 -0.01 5.15
N LEU A 19 -8.76 -1.10 5.04
CA LEU A 19 -8.65 -2.11 6.10
C LEU A 19 -7.80 -1.58 7.27
N GLU A 20 -6.73 -0.84 6.99
CA GLU A 20 -5.94 -0.15 8.03
C GLU A 20 -6.77 0.87 8.78
N LEU A 21 -7.67 1.59 8.11
CA LEU A 21 -8.56 2.54 8.75
C LEU A 21 -9.47 1.83 9.77
N ALA A 22 -10.01 0.67 9.39
CA ALA A 22 -10.84 -0.18 10.24
C ALA A 22 -10.05 -0.89 11.37
N TRP A 23 -8.75 -1.12 11.19
CA TRP A 23 -7.91 -1.75 12.19
C TRP A 23 -7.58 -0.81 13.35
N ASN A 24 -8.04 -1.17 14.56
CA ASN A 24 -7.73 -0.44 15.78
C ASN A 24 -6.72 -1.23 16.61
N PRO A 25 -5.46 -0.76 16.71
CA PRO A 25 -4.44 -1.46 17.49
C PRO A 25 -4.82 -1.45 18.98
N VAL A 26 -5.00 -2.63 19.57
CA VAL A 26 -5.21 -2.79 21.01
C VAL A 26 -3.85 -3.10 21.63
N VAL A 27 -3.25 -2.09 22.23
CA VAL A 27 -1.98 -2.24 22.93
C VAL A 27 -2.25 -2.85 24.31
N ARG A 28 -1.89 -4.12 24.49
CA ARG A 28 -1.99 -4.80 25.79
C ARG A 28 -0.68 -4.70 26.53
N HIS A 29 -0.79 -4.60 27.84
CA HIS A 29 0.36 -4.56 28.73
C HIS A 29 0.25 -5.74 29.69
N ARG A 30 1.31 -6.52 29.78
CA ARG A 30 1.45 -7.58 30.77
C ARG A 30 2.25 -7.04 31.94
N THR A 31 1.69 -7.15 33.14
CA THR A 31 2.45 -6.85 34.37
C THR A 31 3.25 -8.09 34.76
N VAL A 32 4.57 -7.93 34.83
CA VAL A 32 5.47 -8.98 35.31
C VAL A 32 6.01 -8.52 36.65
N VAL A 33 5.73 -9.28 37.71
CA VAL A 33 6.24 -9.02 39.05
C VAL A 33 7.57 -9.74 39.19
N SER A 34 8.65 -8.99 39.36
CA SER A 34 9.99 -9.52 39.61
C SER A 34 10.61 -8.80 40.80
N GLY A 35 11.01 -9.56 41.83
CA GLY A 35 11.68 -9.00 43.01
C GLY A 35 10.90 -7.95 43.81
N GLY A 36 9.56 -8.00 43.80
CA GLY A 36 8.71 -7.03 44.52
C GLY A 36 8.43 -5.73 43.76
N GLN A 37 8.96 -5.57 42.55
CA GLN A 37 8.64 -4.47 41.63
C GLN A 37 7.71 -4.99 40.52
N SER A 38 6.62 -4.28 40.24
CA SER A 38 5.73 -4.55 39.11
C SER A 38 6.21 -3.78 37.89
N ILE A 39 6.73 -4.49 36.88
CA ILE A 39 7.15 -3.88 35.62
C ILE A 39 6.06 -4.10 34.58
N ARG A 40 5.56 -3.01 33.98
CA ARG A 40 4.58 -3.05 32.90
C ARG A 40 5.30 -3.28 31.58
N MET A 41 5.25 -4.50 31.07
CA MET A 41 5.87 -4.86 29.79
C MET A 41 4.83 -4.80 28.66
N LEU A 42 5.25 -4.33 27.48
CA LEU A 42 4.43 -4.35 26.28
C LEU A 42 4.29 -5.79 25.77
N GLU A 43 3.07 -6.27 25.61
CA GLU A 43 2.83 -7.57 24.96
C GLU A 43 2.96 -7.38 23.45
N MET A 44 4.08 -7.82 22.88
CA MET A 44 4.37 -7.63 21.45
C MET A 44 3.40 -8.40 20.53
N ASP A 45 2.80 -9.47 21.04
CA ASP A 45 1.77 -10.27 20.36
C ASP A 45 0.42 -9.55 20.25
N SER A 46 0.17 -8.55 21.09
CA SER A 46 -1.11 -7.82 21.09
C SER A 46 -1.38 -7.04 19.81
N ILE A 47 -0.32 -6.74 19.03
CA ILE A 47 -0.38 -6.01 17.77
C ILE A 47 -0.77 -6.96 16.61
N PHE A 48 -0.38 -8.24 16.70
CA PHE A 48 -0.63 -9.26 15.67
C PHE A 48 -2.05 -9.85 15.76
N THR A 49 -3.06 -8.98 15.66
CA THR A 49 -4.45 -9.41 15.69
C THR A 49 -4.84 -10.18 14.42
N PRO A 50 -5.89 -11.01 14.45
CA PRO A 50 -6.39 -11.68 13.23
C PRO A 50 -6.68 -10.69 12.10
N LEU A 51 -7.20 -9.50 12.42
CA LEU A 51 -7.43 -8.44 11.43
C LEU A 51 -6.13 -7.90 10.83
N TYR A 52 -5.05 -7.80 11.62
CA TYR A 52 -3.73 -7.45 11.09
C TYR A 52 -3.23 -8.47 10.07
N LEU A 53 -3.47 -9.77 10.29
CA LEU A 53 -3.13 -10.82 9.31
C LEU A 53 -3.95 -10.70 8.02
N VAL A 54 -5.23 -10.30 8.12
CA VAL A 54 -6.08 -10.03 6.95
C VAL A 54 -5.56 -8.82 6.16
N VAL A 55 -5.16 -7.75 6.84
CA VAL A 55 -4.50 -6.57 6.23
C VAL A 55 -3.23 -7.00 5.48
N LEU A 56 -2.39 -7.83 6.12
CA LEU A 56 -1.17 -8.35 5.51
C LEU A 56 -1.45 -9.18 4.25
N LEU A 57 -2.37 -10.14 4.35
CA LEU A 57 -2.75 -11.02 3.23
C LEU A 57 -3.34 -10.21 2.07
N THR A 58 -4.18 -9.23 2.38
CA THR A 58 -4.78 -8.35 1.38
C THR A 58 -3.72 -7.53 0.66
N GLY A 59 -2.67 -7.08 1.34
CA GLY A 59 -1.52 -6.43 0.74
C GLY A 59 -0.82 -7.31 -0.31
N PHE A 60 -0.59 -8.59 -0.01
CA PHE A 60 0.00 -9.54 -0.96
C PHE A 60 -0.92 -9.80 -2.17
N ILE A 61 -2.22 -9.95 -1.94
CA ILE A 61 -3.19 -10.14 -3.02
C ILE A 61 -3.23 -8.90 -3.92
N ALA A 62 -3.31 -7.71 -3.32
CA ALA A 62 -3.28 -6.45 -4.04
C ALA A 62 -2.02 -6.31 -4.90
N TYR A 63 -0.86 -6.67 -4.36
CA TYR A 63 0.40 -6.69 -5.10
C TYR A 63 0.35 -7.63 -6.31
N GLY A 64 -0.10 -8.88 -6.13
CA GLY A 64 -0.26 -9.84 -7.23
C GLY A 64 -1.22 -9.35 -8.31
N VAL A 65 -2.37 -8.79 -7.90
CA VAL A 65 -3.36 -8.20 -8.80
C VAL A 65 -2.80 -7.00 -9.57
N SER A 66 -1.99 -6.14 -8.94
CA SER A 66 -1.30 -5.05 -9.61
C SER A 66 -0.34 -5.56 -10.69
N VAL A 67 0.46 -6.59 -10.40
CA VAL A 67 1.41 -7.16 -11.37
C VAL A 67 0.67 -7.80 -12.54
N TRP A 68 -0.36 -8.60 -12.27
CA TRP A 68 -1.18 -9.21 -13.31
C TRP A 68 -1.89 -8.16 -14.19
N SER A 69 -2.45 -7.13 -13.56
CA SER A 69 -3.11 -6.03 -14.30
C SER A 69 -2.11 -5.23 -15.14
N ALA A 70 -0.86 -5.08 -14.70
CA ALA A 70 0.20 -4.45 -15.48
C ALA A 70 0.58 -5.29 -16.71
N HIS A 71 0.57 -6.62 -16.60
CA HIS A 71 0.74 -7.52 -17.74
C HIS A 71 -0.39 -7.35 -18.76
N ALA A 72 -1.65 -7.39 -18.31
CA ALA A 72 -2.82 -7.23 -19.17
C ALA A 72 -2.84 -5.86 -19.88
N ASP A 73 -2.44 -4.79 -19.18
CA ASP A 73 -2.31 -3.46 -19.77
C ASP A 73 -1.22 -3.42 -20.86
N TRP A 74 -0.06 -4.05 -20.58
CA TRP A 74 1.05 -4.14 -21.51
C TRP A 74 0.69 -4.89 -22.80
N GLU A 75 0.01 -6.04 -22.70
CA GLU A 75 -0.50 -6.78 -23.86
C GLU A 75 -1.51 -5.95 -24.65
N GLY A 76 -2.42 -5.25 -23.95
CA GLY A 76 -3.39 -4.38 -24.59
C GLY A 76 -2.73 -3.23 -25.38
N LEU A 77 -1.64 -2.67 -24.88
CA LEU A 77 -0.86 -1.63 -25.58
C LEU A 77 -0.16 -2.18 -26.82
N LEU A 78 0.39 -3.39 -26.77
CA LEU A 78 0.96 -4.07 -27.94
C LEU A 78 -0.10 -4.29 -29.02
N GLY A 79 -1.28 -4.79 -28.63
CA GLY A 79 -2.41 -4.99 -29.55
C GLY A 79 -2.93 -3.70 -30.19
N GLN A 80 -2.72 -2.55 -29.56
CA GLN A 80 -3.06 -1.23 -30.10
C GLN A 80 -1.98 -0.64 -31.03
N GLY A 81 -0.91 -1.39 -31.33
CA GLY A 81 0.16 -0.96 -32.24
C GLY A 81 1.24 -0.10 -31.58
N LEU A 82 1.33 -0.06 -30.24
CA LEU A 82 2.45 0.59 -29.58
C LEU A 82 3.69 -0.28 -29.73
N HIS A 83 4.65 0.13 -30.56
CA HIS A 83 5.81 -0.69 -30.93
C HIS A 83 6.82 -0.94 -29.79
N ARG A 84 6.80 -0.13 -28.71
CA ARG A 84 7.71 -0.24 -27.55
C ARG A 84 7.04 0.24 -26.25
N PRO A 85 6.06 -0.50 -25.70
CA PRO A 85 5.49 -0.17 -24.40
C PRO A 85 6.52 -0.36 -23.28
N PHE A 86 6.31 0.34 -22.17
CA PHE A 86 7.10 0.14 -20.96
C PHE A 86 6.86 -1.26 -20.40
N HIS A 87 7.93 -1.97 -20.04
CA HIS A 87 7.84 -3.38 -19.67
C HIS A 87 7.05 -3.58 -18.36
N TRP A 88 6.13 -4.54 -18.32
CA TRP A 88 5.25 -4.79 -17.18
C TRP A 88 6.00 -5.24 -15.91
N ALA A 89 7.15 -5.90 -16.07
CA ALA A 89 7.93 -6.43 -14.94
C ALA A 89 8.40 -5.34 -13.96
N TRP A 90 8.44 -4.08 -14.37
CA TRP A 90 8.68 -2.97 -13.46
C TRP A 90 7.64 -2.84 -12.34
N ALA A 91 6.46 -3.43 -12.51
CA ALA A 91 5.44 -3.53 -11.46
C ALA A 91 5.90 -4.40 -10.27
N PHE A 92 6.84 -5.34 -10.47
CA PHE A 92 7.42 -6.12 -9.36
C PHE A 92 8.22 -5.24 -8.40
N LEU A 93 8.97 -4.27 -8.94
CA LEU A 93 9.70 -3.32 -8.11
C LEU A 93 8.73 -2.36 -7.42
N SER A 94 7.81 -1.79 -8.19
CA SER A 94 6.71 -0.98 -7.66
C SER A 94 5.65 -0.76 -8.72
N PRO A 95 4.36 -0.93 -8.39
CA PRO A 95 3.25 -0.52 -9.27
C PRO A 95 3.37 0.95 -9.71
N ALA A 96 3.93 1.82 -8.85
CA ALA A 96 4.17 3.23 -9.16
C ALA A 96 5.15 3.42 -10.32
N CYS A 97 6.26 2.67 -10.32
CA CYS A 97 7.26 2.71 -11.40
C CYS A 97 6.64 2.38 -12.76
N TYR A 98 5.78 1.35 -12.80
CA TYR A 98 5.05 0.98 -14.01
C TYR A 98 4.08 2.07 -14.47
N VAL A 99 3.22 2.58 -13.57
CA VAL A 99 2.23 3.63 -13.91
C VAL A 99 2.92 4.88 -14.46
N ILE A 100 3.98 5.35 -13.80
CA ILE A 100 4.74 6.54 -14.25
C ILE A 100 5.41 6.27 -15.61
N GLY A 101 6.14 5.16 -15.76
CA GLY A 101 6.85 4.81 -16.99
C GLY A 101 5.92 4.69 -18.19
N ARG A 102 4.81 3.95 -18.03
CA ARG A 102 3.77 3.78 -19.06
C ARG A 102 3.11 5.10 -19.42
N SER A 103 2.78 5.94 -18.44
CA SER A 103 2.20 7.27 -18.70
C SER A 103 3.13 8.18 -19.49
N VAL A 104 4.45 8.14 -19.25
CA VAL A 104 5.43 8.92 -20.03
C VAL A 104 5.53 8.40 -21.48
N VAL A 105 5.59 7.08 -21.68
CA VAL A 105 5.65 6.46 -23.01
C VAL A 105 4.39 6.78 -23.82
N VAL A 106 3.21 6.61 -23.23
CA VAL A 106 1.93 6.90 -23.90
C VAL A 106 1.78 8.38 -24.21
N ARG A 107 2.19 9.27 -23.29
CA ARG A 107 2.17 10.73 -23.51
C ARG A 107 3.04 11.13 -24.69
N ARG A 108 4.18 10.46 -24.88
CA ARG A 108 5.09 10.69 -26.01
C ARG A 108 4.55 10.13 -27.33
N ALA A 109 3.86 8.99 -27.30
CA ALA A 109 3.44 8.26 -28.49
C ALA A 109 2.07 8.68 -29.06
N ALA A 110 1.05 8.95 -28.22
CA ALA A 110 -0.34 8.95 -28.68
C ALA A 110 -1.17 10.22 -28.42
N ARG A 111 -0.77 11.12 -27.48
CA ARG A 111 -1.31 12.48 -27.20
C ARG A 111 -0.89 12.94 -25.78
N PRO A 112 -0.97 14.24 -25.44
CA PRO A 112 -0.66 14.76 -24.09
C PRO A 112 -1.58 14.27 -22.95
N ARG A 113 -2.62 13.48 -23.24
CA ARG A 113 -3.58 12.95 -22.25
C ARG A 113 -3.12 11.57 -21.76
N GLY A 114 -2.27 11.54 -20.72
CA GLY A 114 -1.78 10.31 -20.09
C GLY A 114 -1.45 10.41 -18.60
N LEU A 115 -1.70 11.55 -17.96
CA LEU A 115 -1.28 11.84 -16.58
C LEU A 115 -2.34 11.55 -15.51
N ALA A 116 -3.58 11.26 -15.88
CA ALA A 116 -4.65 11.02 -14.91
C ALA A 116 -4.33 9.88 -13.91
N PRO A 117 -3.77 8.72 -14.34
CA PRO A 117 -3.37 7.66 -13.41
C PRO A 117 -2.24 8.09 -12.46
N VAL A 118 -1.33 8.95 -12.92
CA VAL A 118 -0.22 9.45 -12.09
C VAL A 118 -0.72 10.39 -11.00
N TRP A 119 -1.66 11.28 -11.33
CA TRP A 119 -2.28 12.16 -10.33
C TRP A 119 -3.08 11.37 -9.30
N LEU A 120 -3.84 10.36 -9.73
CA LEU A 120 -4.58 9.49 -8.83
C LEU A 120 -3.64 8.70 -7.91
N LEU A 121 -2.57 8.12 -8.46
CA LEU A 121 -1.52 7.43 -7.70
C LEU A 121 -0.91 8.36 -6.64
N ALA A 122 -0.57 9.59 -7.01
CA ALA A 122 0.01 10.56 -6.09
C ALA A 122 -0.95 10.93 -4.96
N ALA A 123 -2.21 11.22 -5.28
CA ALA A 123 -3.24 11.55 -4.28
C ALA A 123 -3.47 10.39 -3.29
N ALA A 124 -3.58 9.17 -3.81
CA ALA A 124 -3.79 8.00 -2.99
C ALA A 124 -2.55 7.64 -2.15
N PHE A 125 -1.34 7.84 -2.68
CA PHE A 125 -0.09 7.70 -1.91
C PHE A 125 -0.03 8.66 -0.74
N VAL A 126 -0.33 9.95 -0.97
CA VAL A 126 -0.40 10.95 0.11
C VAL A 126 -1.41 10.55 1.17
N GLY A 127 -2.61 10.12 0.77
CA GLY A 127 -3.63 9.64 1.71
C GLY A 127 -3.16 8.46 2.56
N THR A 128 -2.46 7.51 1.95
CA THR A 128 -1.88 6.33 2.64
C THR A 128 -0.86 6.74 3.67
N VAL A 129 0.07 7.64 3.31
CA VAL A 129 1.11 8.14 4.21
C VAL A 129 0.47 8.85 5.41
N ILE A 130 -0.57 9.65 5.21
CA ILE A 130 -1.30 10.32 6.29
C ILE A 130 -1.89 9.30 7.26
N VAL A 131 -2.61 8.29 6.75
CA VAL A 131 -3.22 7.25 7.59
C VAL A 131 -2.17 6.47 8.37
N ALA A 132 -1.09 6.06 7.70
CA ALA A 132 0.03 5.36 8.33
C ALA A 132 0.68 6.19 9.45
N CYS A 133 0.92 7.48 9.22
CA CYS A 133 1.46 8.39 10.23
C CYS A 133 0.54 8.52 11.46
N ILE A 134 -0.77 8.65 11.24
CA ILE A 134 -1.76 8.72 12.33
C ILE A 134 -1.72 7.44 13.16
N LYS A 135 -1.75 6.26 12.51
CA LYS A 135 -1.72 4.95 13.20
C LYS A 135 -0.39 4.72 13.92
N MET A 136 0.73 5.14 13.34
CA MET A 136 2.03 5.03 14.00
C MET A 136 2.08 5.92 15.25
N ALA A 137 1.55 7.14 15.18
CA ALA A 137 1.49 8.05 16.33
C ALA A 137 0.63 7.49 17.48
N THR A 138 -0.50 6.83 17.18
CA THR A 138 -1.34 6.22 18.21
C THR A 138 -0.65 5.06 18.90
N VAL A 139 0.02 4.18 18.15
CA VAL A 139 0.82 3.06 18.71
C VAL A 139 1.98 3.58 19.55
N PHE A 140 2.70 4.58 19.06
CA PHE A 140 3.84 5.17 19.78
C PHE A 140 3.40 5.85 21.09
N SER A 141 2.30 6.60 21.06
CA SER A 141 1.72 7.21 22.27
C SER A 141 1.33 6.16 23.32
N ALA A 142 0.71 5.05 22.89
CA ALA A 142 0.37 3.94 23.78
C ALA A 142 1.61 3.25 24.37
N ALA A 143 2.71 3.16 23.60
CA ALA A 143 3.97 2.61 24.09
C ALA A 143 4.63 3.53 25.14
N LEU A 144 4.67 4.85 24.92
CA LEU A 144 5.22 5.81 25.89
C LEU A 144 4.47 5.79 27.23
N GLY A 145 3.15 5.61 27.22
CA GLY A 145 2.34 5.47 28.44
C GLY A 145 2.65 4.22 29.30
N SER A 146 3.53 3.33 28.82
CA SER A 146 4.00 2.17 29.60
C SER A 146 5.37 2.34 30.25
N MET A 147 6.06 3.46 29.99
CA MET A 147 7.34 3.76 30.63
C MET A 147 7.11 4.27 32.06
N PRO A 148 7.79 3.72 33.08
CA PRO A 148 7.73 4.29 34.42
C PRO A 148 8.39 5.67 34.44
N THR A 149 7.64 6.69 34.85
CA THR A 149 8.13 8.05 35.16
C THR A 149 8.58 8.15 36.60
#